data_AF-A0A925Q2I7-F1
#
_entry.id   AF-A0A925Q2I7-F1
#
_cell.length_a   1.000
_cell.length_b   1.000
_cell.length_c   1.000
_cell.angle_alpha   90.00
_cell.angle_beta   90.00
_cell.angle_gamma   90.00
#
_symmetry.space_group_name_H-M   'P 1'
#
loop_
_entity.id
_entity.type
_entity.pdbx_description
1 polymer ?
#
loop_
_entity_poly.entity_id
_entity_poly.type
_entity_poly.pdbx_seq_one_letter_code
_entity_poly.pdbx_strand_id
1 'polypeptide(L)'
;FKYIGEDNVLWGTDSIWYGSPQDQIQAFRTFQISEALREKFGYPTMTPKLRAKVFGLNATKPYRLAADELSRFTAKDKVAQSRAEYSQSPNPSYATYGPRTRREFLNLRAWHAGEP
;
A
#
# COMPACT_ATOMS: atom_id res chain seq x y z
N PHE A 1 -0.54 6.01 -14.83
CA PHE A 1 -1.51 7.09 -15.13
C PHE A 1 -1.53 7.50 -16.60
N LYS A 2 -0.39 7.51 -17.32
CA LYS A 2 -0.31 7.87 -18.75
C LYS A 2 -1.32 7.17 -19.66
N TYR A 3 -1.50 5.85 -19.50
CA TYR A 3 -2.31 5.04 -20.42
C TYR A 3 -3.75 4.82 -19.95
N ILE A 4 -3.94 4.60 -18.65
CA ILE A 4 -5.24 4.27 -18.07
C ILE A 4 -5.82 5.40 -17.21
N GLY A 5 -5.17 6.55 -17.10
CA GLY A 5 -5.58 7.62 -16.20
C GLY A 5 -5.22 7.37 -14.73
N GLU A 6 -5.36 8.41 -13.91
CA GLU A 6 -5.12 8.34 -12.46
C GLU A 6 -6.30 7.74 -11.67
N ASP A 7 -7.50 7.70 -12.25
CA ASP A 7 -8.72 7.15 -11.63
C ASP A 7 -8.88 5.63 -11.77
N ASN A 8 -8.07 4.99 -12.62
CA ASN A 8 -8.23 3.56 -12.96
C ASN A 8 -7.06 2.70 -12.45
N VAL A 9 -6.35 3.15 -11.42
CA VAL A 9 -5.30 2.37 -10.73
C VAL A 9 -5.75 2.07 -9.31
N LEU A 10 -5.77 0.78 -8.93
CA LEU A 10 -6.16 0.33 -7.60
C LEU A 10 -4.97 -0.34 -6.89
N TRP A 11 -4.95 -0.26 -5.56
CA TRP A 11 -4.01 -0.97 -4.70
C TRP A 11 -4.54 -2.37 -4.33
N GLY A 12 -3.67 -3.38 -4.39
CA GLY A 12 -3.92 -4.74 -3.95
C GLY A 12 -2.60 -5.39 -3.53
N THR A 13 -2.62 -6.22 -2.48
CA THR A 13 -1.40 -6.73 -1.83
C THR A 13 -1.25 -8.25 -1.87
N ASP A 14 -2.33 -8.97 -2.18
CA ASP A 14 -2.40 -10.43 -2.10
C ASP A 14 -1.87 -10.99 -0.76
N SER A 15 -2.08 -10.23 0.32
CA SER A 15 -1.50 -10.51 1.65
C SER A 15 -2.01 -11.79 2.32
N ILE A 16 -3.10 -12.36 1.81
CA ILE A 16 -3.55 -13.69 2.24
C ILE A 16 -2.49 -14.75 1.88
N TRP A 17 -1.75 -14.54 0.79
CA TRP A 17 -0.73 -15.47 0.29
C TRP A 17 0.69 -15.10 0.75
N TYR A 18 0.98 -13.79 0.87
CA TYR A 18 2.35 -13.30 1.08
C TYR A 18 2.60 -12.63 2.44
N GLY A 19 1.63 -12.70 3.36
CA GLY A 19 1.73 -12.14 4.69
C GLY A 19 1.48 -10.63 4.76
N SER A 20 1.87 -10.03 5.87
CA SER A 20 1.54 -8.63 6.19
C SER A 20 2.00 -7.66 5.09
N PRO A 21 1.11 -6.77 4.59
CA PRO A 21 1.46 -5.79 3.54
C PRO A 21 2.25 -4.58 4.06
N GLN A 22 2.66 -4.58 5.32
CA GLN A 22 3.15 -3.38 5.99
C GLN A 22 4.35 -2.75 5.28
N ASP A 23 5.28 -3.55 4.76
CA ASP A 23 6.42 -3.06 3.99
C ASP A 23 6.01 -2.53 2.62
N GLN A 24 5.06 -3.17 1.94
CA GLN A 24 4.53 -2.70 0.66
C GLN A 24 3.87 -1.32 0.82
N ILE A 25 3.09 -1.14 1.89
CA ILE A 25 2.43 0.14 2.21
C ILE A 25 3.49 1.23 2.48
N GLN A 26 4.53 0.91 3.25
CA GLN A 26 5.61 1.87 3.53
C GLN A 26 6.36 2.25 2.26
N ALA A 27 6.75 1.26 1.45
CA ALA A 27 7.43 1.47 0.18
C ALA A 27 6.60 2.37 -0.74
N PHE A 28 5.30 2.13 -0.90
CA PHE A 28 4.47 2.97 -1.76
C PHE A 28 4.23 4.38 -1.20
N ARG A 29 4.18 4.55 0.12
CA ARG A 29 4.06 5.88 0.75
C ARG A 29 5.27 6.77 0.46
N THR A 30 6.47 6.19 0.37
CA THR A 30 7.72 6.92 0.11
C THR A 30 8.14 6.89 -1.36
N PHE A 31 7.58 5.99 -2.17
CA PHE A 31 7.94 5.80 -3.56
C PHE A 31 7.76 7.09 -4.40
N GLN A 32 8.80 7.40 -5.16
CA GLN A 32 8.82 8.46 -6.16
C GLN A 32 9.70 8.03 -7.33
N ILE A 33 9.16 8.10 -8.54
CA ILE A 33 9.95 7.88 -9.76
C ILE A 33 10.99 9.00 -9.85
N SER A 34 12.25 8.63 -10.09
CA SER A 34 13.35 9.59 -10.17
C SER A 34 13.10 10.66 -11.23
N GLU A 35 13.66 11.85 -11.02
CA GLU A 35 13.47 12.98 -11.92
C GLU A 35 13.88 12.68 -13.35
N ALA A 36 15.06 12.10 -13.56
CA ALA A 36 15.55 11.70 -14.88
C ALA A 36 14.57 10.75 -15.62
N LEU A 37 13.92 9.83 -14.90
CA LEU A 37 12.93 8.94 -15.50
C LEU A 37 11.60 9.66 -15.78
N ARG A 38 11.19 10.62 -14.93
CA ARG A 38 10.01 11.45 -15.21
C ARG A 38 10.22 12.29 -16.45
N GLU A 39 11.36 12.96 -16.58
CA GLU A 39 11.70 13.78 -17.75
C GLU A 39 11.74 12.95 -19.03
N LYS A 40 12.42 11.80 -18.99
CA LYS A 40 12.56 10.92 -20.16
C LYS A 40 11.24 10.32 -20.64
N PHE A 41 10.34 9.95 -19.73
CA PHE A 41 9.15 9.15 -20.08
C PHE A 41 7.81 9.87 -19.87
N GLY A 42 7.84 11.07 -19.28
CA GLY A 42 6.67 11.86 -18.94
C GLY A 42 5.89 11.29 -17.74
N TYR A 43 6.58 10.67 -16.77
CA TYR A 43 5.91 10.17 -15.57
C TYR A 43 5.55 11.29 -14.61
N PRO A 44 4.37 11.26 -13.99
CA PRO A 44 3.97 12.29 -13.05
C PRO A 44 4.73 12.17 -11.72
N THR A 45 4.86 13.30 -11.03
CA THR A 45 5.28 13.32 -9.63
C THR A 45 4.20 12.69 -8.77
N MET A 46 4.58 11.79 -7.86
CA MET A 46 3.65 11.16 -6.95
C MET A 46 3.26 12.14 -5.83
N THR A 47 2.02 12.61 -5.87
CA THR A 47 1.47 13.54 -4.88
C THR A 47 0.71 12.78 -3.78
N PRO A 48 0.49 13.40 -2.59
CA PRO A 48 -0.38 12.82 -1.58
C PRO A 48 -1.79 12.47 -2.10
N LYS A 49 -2.34 13.31 -2.99
CA LYS A 49 -3.64 13.08 -3.63
C LYS A 49 -3.63 11.82 -4.52
N LEU A 50 -2.59 11.65 -5.34
CA LEU A 50 -2.44 10.46 -6.18
C LEU A 50 -2.28 9.18 -5.36
N ARG A 51 -1.51 9.24 -4.27
CA ARG A 51 -1.40 8.11 -3.32
C ARG A 51 -2.75 7.76 -2.69
N ALA A 52 -3.51 8.75 -2.24
CA ALA A 52 -4.85 8.53 -1.68
C ALA A 52 -5.81 7.91 -2.69
N LYS A 53 -5.73 8.33 -3.97
CA LYS A 53 -6.48 7.72 -5.08
C LYS A 53 -6.19 6.24 -5.22
N VAL A 54 -4.91 5.88 -5.35
CA VAL A 54 -4.48 4.48 -5.51
C VAL A 54 -4.81 3.64 -4.27
N PHE A 55 -4.59 4.17 -3.06
CA PHE A 55 -4.83 3.43 -1.82
C PHE A 55 -6.31 3.16 -1.52
N GLY A 56 -7.26 3.91 -2.08
CA GLY A 56 -8.66 3.63 -1.80
C GLY A 56 -9.70 4.48 -2.53
N LEU A 57 -9.43 5.75 -2.85
CA LEU A 57 -10.51 6.59 -3.44
C LEU A 57 -10.93 6.08 -4.82
N ASN A 58 -10.01 5.51 -5.62
CA ASN A 58 -10.36 4.93 -6.92
C ASN A 58 -11.25 3.69 -6.78
N ALA A 59 -11.18 2.97 -5.67
CA ALA A 59 -11.98 1.76 -5.43
C ALA A 59 -13.46 2.07 -5.21
N THR A 60 -13.81 3.31 -4.84
CA THR A 60 -15.21 3.73 -4.65
C THR A 60 -16.07 3.52 -5.90
N LYS A 61 -15.51 3.73 -7.09
CA LYS A 61 -16.18 3.59 -8.38
C LYS A 61 -16.61 2.14 -8.69
N PRO A 62 -15.69 1.15 -8.76
CA PRO A 62 -16.08 -0.24 -9.04
C PRO A 62 -16.95 -0.86 -7.95
N TYR A 63 -16.79 -0.45 -6.68
CA TYR A 63 -17.63 -0.93 -5.58
C TYR A 63 -18.94 -0.15 -5.39
N ARG A 64 -19.20 0.87 -6.23
CA ARG A 64 -20.41 1.71 -6.20
C ARG A 64 -20.68 2.33 -4.82
N LEU A 65 -19.62 2.80 -4.19
CA LEU A 65 -19.67 3.45 -2.88
C LEU A 65 -19.68 4.97 -3.05
N ALA A 66 -20.57 5.66 -2.35
CA ALA A 66 -20.55 7.11 -2.29
C ALA A 66 -19.44 7.56 -1.32
N ALA A 67 -18.50 8.39 -1.78
CA ALA A 67 -17.30 8.76 -1.00
C ALA A 67 -17.63 9.57 0.26
N ASP A 68 -18.68 10.39 0.21
CA ASP A 68 -19.20 11.15 1.34
C ASP A 68 -19.84 10.25 2.39
N GLU A 69 -20.56 9.21 1.96
CA GLU A 69 -21.15 8.19 2.82
C GLU A 69 -20.05 7.36 3.53
N LEU A 70 -19.04 6.91 2.77
CA LEU A 70 -17.86 6.21 3.29
C LEU A 70 -17.16 7.00 4.39
N SER A 71 -16.98 8.30 4.19
CA SER A 71 -16.33 9.17 5.17
C SER A 71 -17.14 9.25 6.47
N ARG A 72 -18.47 9.28 6.39
CA ARG A 72 -19.35 9.31 7.58
C ARG A 72 -19.29 7.99 8.36
N PHE A 73 -19.34 6.85 7.68
CA PHE A 73 -19.30 5.55 8.32
C PHE A 73 -17.93 5.25 8.94
N THR A 74 -16.86 5.51 8.19
CA THR A 74 -15.50 5.21 8.66
C THR A 74 -15.04 6.16 9.75
N ALA A 75 -15.54 7.40 9.81
CA ALA A 75 -15.12 8.37 10.84
C ALA A 75 -15.38 7.93 12.29
N LYS A 76 -16.33 7.01 12.52
CA LYS A 76 -16.72 6.55 13.87
C LYS A 76 -16.49 5.07 14.12
N ASP A 77 -15.91 4.35 13.15
CA ASP A 77 -15.69 2.92 13.27
C ASP A 77 -14.50 2.59 14.20
N LYS A 78 -14.32 1.31 14.47
CA LYS A 78 -13.22 0.82 15.32
C LYS A 78 -11.83 1.12 14.74
N VAL A 79 -11.72 1.20 13.41
CA VAL A 79 -10.45 1.50 12.74
C VAL A 79 -10.08 2.97 12.95
N ALA A 80 -11.03 3.89 12.83
CA ALA A 80 -10.82 5.30 13.12
C ALA A 80 -10.51 5.54 14.60
N GLN A 81 -11.19 4.85 15.51
CA GLN A 81 -10.88 4.89 16.94
C GLN A 81 -9.44 4.42 17.20
N SER A 82 -9.08 3.23 16.70
CA SER A 82 -7.73 2.68 16.83
C SER A 82 -6.66 3.61 16.24
N ARG A 83 -6.93 4.24 15.09
CA ARG A 83 -6.03 5.24 14.49
C ARG A 83 -5.85 6.47 15.40
N ALA A 84 -6.93 6.96 16.00
CA ALA A 84 -6.89 8.12 16.89
C ALA A 84 -6.10 7.81 18.18
N GLU A 85 -6.34 6.65 18.78
CA GLU A 85 -5.60 6.14 19.95
C GLU A 85 -4.10 5.97 19.62
N TYR A 86 -3.77 5.30 18.52
CA TYR A 86 -2.39 5.11 18.08
C TYR A 86 -1.66 6.45 17.84
N SER A 87 -2.38 7.46 17.35
CA SER A 87 -1.80 8.78 17.10
C SER A 87 -1.41 9.53 18.38
N GLN A 88 -1.98 9.17 19.54
CA GLN A 88 -1.59 9.74 20.84
C GLN A 88 -0.23 9.21 21.33
N SER A 89 0.10 7.97 20.99
CA SER A 89 1.40 7.37 21.33
C SER A 89 1.85 6.40 20.22
N PRO A 90 2.40 6.93 19.12
CA PRO A 90 2.85 6.08 18.02
C PRO A 90 4.03 5.21 18.44
N ASN A 91 3.93 3.90 18.23
CA ASN A 91 5.02 2.94 18.44
C ASN A 91 5.19 2.02 17.22
N PRO A 92 5.72 2.52 16.10
CA PRO A 92 5.91 1.72 14.91
C PRO A 92 7.12 0.78 15.08
N SER A 93 6.91 -0.53 14.89
CA SER A 93 8.02 -1.50 14.94
C SER A 93 8.92 -1.44 13.70
N TYR A 94 8.36 -1.02 12.55
CA TYR A 94 8.96 -1.12 11.21
C TYR A 94 9.55 -2.51 10.91
N ALA A 95 9.03 -3.55 11.57
CA ALA A 95 9.54 -4.90 11.43
C ALA A 95 9.11 -5.47 10.08
N THR A 96 10.08 -5.66 9.20
CA THR A 96 9.92 -6.46 7.98
C THR A 96 10.07 -7.94 8.33
N TYR A 97 9.08 -8.74 7.97
CA TYR A 97 9.07 -10.18 8.20
C TYR A 97 9.49 -10.93 6.93
N GLY A 98 10.20 -12.05 7.10
CA GLY A 98 10.70 -12.88 6.00
C GLY A 98 12.22 -12.86 5.87
N PRO A 99 12.77 -13.58 4.87
CA PRO A 99 14.20 -13.72 4.69
C PRO A 99 14.83 -12.42 4.17
N ARG A 100 15.78 -11.90 4.94
CA ARG A 100 16.52 -10.65 4.68
C ARG A 100 17.86 -10.90 3.98
N THR A 101 18.31 -12.15 3.97
CA THR A 101 19.54 -12.56 3.27
C THR A 101 19.27 -13.71 2.32
N ARG A 102 20.12 -13.86 1.31
CA ARG A 102 20.09 -15.01 0.39
C ARG A 102 20.10 -16.34 1.16
N ARG A 103 20.86 -16.42 2.25
CA ARG A 103 20.94 -17.62 3.09
C ARG A 103 19.62 -17.89 3.81
N GLU A 104 19.01 -16.87 4.39
CA GLU A 104 17.68 -16.99 5.02
C GLU A 104 16.63 -17.43 3.99
N PHE A 105 16.69 -16.91 2.76
CA PHE A 105 15.77 -17.30 1.69
C PHE A 105 15.97 -18.76 1.27
N LEU A 106 17.22 -19.19 1.09
CA LEU A 106 17.52 -20.59 0.75
C LEU A 106 17.09 -21.56 1.87
N ASN A 107 17.24 -21.17 3.13
CA ASN A 107 16.77 -21.95 4.27
C ASN A 107 15.23 -22.06 4.27
N LEU A 108 14.53 -20.95 4.07
CA LEU A 108 13.08 -20.95 3.94
C LEU A 108 12.63 -21.88 2.80
N ARG A 109 13.23 -21.74 1.61
CA ARG A 109 12.92 -22.59 0.46
C ARG A 109 13.17 -24.08 0.72
N ALA A 110 14.22 -24.41 1.48
CA ALA A 110 14.51 -25.79 1.87
C ALA A 110 13.46 -26.35 2.86
N TRP A 111 12.96 -25.51 3.79
CA TRP A 111 11.91 -25.90 4.72
C TRP A 111 10.54 -26.11 4.05
N HIS A 112 10.26 -25.38 2.97
CA HIS A 112 9.07 -25.56 2.14
C HIS A 112 9.23 -26.66 1.07
N ALA A 113 10.24 -27.52 1.16
CA ALA A 113 10.53 -28.59 0.19
C ALA A 113 10.66 -28.12 -1.27
N GLY A 114 10.99 -26.84 -1.49
CA GLY A 114 11.05 -26.25 -2.83
C GLY A 114 9.69 -25.83 -3.42
N GLU A 115 8.59 -26.00 -2.69
CA GLU A 115 7.31 -25.42 -3.08
C GLU A 115 7.28 -23.91 -2.75
N PRO A 116 6.69 -23.08 -3.64
CA PRO A 116 6.57 -21.64 -3.43
C PRO A 116 5.67 -21.26 -2.26
#